data_AF-A0A2K2C6F7-F1
#
_entry.id   AF-A0A2K2C6F7-F1
#
_cell.length_a   1.000
_cell.length_b   1.000
_cell.length_c   1.000
_cell.angle_alpha   90.00
_cell.angle_beta   90.00
_cell.angle_gamma   90.00
#
_symmetry.space_group_name_H-M   'P 1'
#
loop_
_entity.id
_entity.type
_entity.pdbx_description
1 polymer ?
#
loop_
_entity_poly.entity_id
_entity_poly.type
_entity_poly.pdbx_seq_one_letter_code
_entity_poly.pdbx_strand_id
1 'polypeptide(L)'
;MNGKTVNHGSLTPIVLQLLSSRDGIMLMKSVQQQMGTCILFDRQNLTIRIFGPENQAALTEKKLVASLLAFRDKQQTDICL
;
A
#
# COMPACT_ATOMS: atom_id res chain seq x y z
N MET A 1 11.52 -17.11 -2.13
CA MET A 1 11.82 -15.71 -1.74
C MET A 1 10.85 -15.31 -0.64
N ASN A 2 11.32 -15.07 0.58
CA ASN A 2 10.46 -14.58 1.65
C ASN A 2 10.28 -13.07 1.47
N GLY A 3 9.05 -12.63 1.16
CA GLY A 3 8.73 -11.20 1.10
C GLY A 3 8.71 -10.58 2.49
N LYS A 4 9.02 -9.28 2.58
CA LYS A 4 8.90 -8.49 3.80
C LYS A 4 7.42 -8.25 4.10
N THR A 5 6.96 -8.62 5.29
CA THR A 5 5.63 -8.24 5.76
C THR A 5 5.68 -6.79 6.23
N VAL A 6 4.77 -5.96 5.71
CA VAL A 6 4.67 -4.56 6.11
C VAL A 6 3.97 -4.48 7.46
N ASN A 7 4.63 -3.84 8.43
CA ASN A 7 4.07 -3.61 9.76
C ASN A 7 4.29 -2.15 10.13
N HIS A 8 3.34 -1.30 9.73
CA HIS A 8 3.39 0.14 9.96
C HIS A 8 2.11 0.58 10.67
N GLY A 9 2.22 1.22 11.83
CA GLY A 9 1.08 1.53 12.70
C GLY A 9 0.00 2.44 12.09
N SER A 10 0.34 3.18 11.02
CA SER A 10 -0.63 3.99 10.29
C SER A 10 -1.49 3.20 9.29
N LEU A 11 -1.10 1.96 8.94
CA LEU A 11 -1.87 1.06 8.09
C LEU A 11 -2.96 0.38 8.91
N THR A 12 -3.92 1.18 9.36
CA THR A 12 -5.13 0.69 10.00
C THR A 12 -5.96 -0.16 9.02
N PRO A 13 -6.87 -1.02 9.51
CA PRO A 13 -7.77 -1.79 8.65
C PRO A 13 -8.51 -0.94 7.61
N ILE A 14 -8.93 0.28 7.96
CA ILE A 14 -9.59 1.22 7.06
C ILE A 14 -8.67 1.62 5.89
N VAL A 15 -7.41 1.95 6.18
CA VAL A 15 -6.42 2.32 5.15
C VAL A 15 -6.11 1.12 4.25
N LEU A 16 -6.01 -0.08 4.83
CA LEU A 16 -5.75 -1.31 4.08
C LEU A 16 -6.92 -1.70 3.17
N GLN A 17 -8.15 -1.47 3.61
CA GLN A 17 -9.35 -1.73 2.80
C GLN A 17 -9.39 -0.86 1.52
N LEU A 18 -8.71 0.29 1.49
CA LEU A 18 -8.60 1.12 0.28
C LEU A 18 -7.99 0.34 -0.90
N LEU A 19 -7.09 -0.62 -0.63
CA LEU A 19 -6.46 -1.48 -1.63
C LEU A 19 -7.43 -2.50 -2.27
N SER A 20 -8.64 -2.64 -1.73
CA SER A 20 -9.70 -3.45 -2.35
C SER A 20 -10.45 -2.69 -3.45
N SER A 21 -10.36 -1.36 -3.47
CA SER A 21 -10.97 -0.50 -4.49
C SER A 21 -10.17 -0.49 -5.80
N ARG A 22 -10.80 -0.09 -6.91
CA ARG A 22 -10.12 0.07 -8.21
C ARG A 22 -8.94 1.04 -8.11
N ASP A 23 -9.15 2.19 -7.48
CA ASP A 23 -8.14 3.24 -7.35
C ASP A 23 -6.99 2.81 -6.43
N GLY A 24 -7.30 2.09 -5.34
CA GLY A 24 -6.27 1.50 -4.48
C GLY A 24 -5.43 0.43 -5.20
N ILE A 25 -6.05 -0.40 -6.04
CA ILE A 25 -5.32 -1.36 -6.90
C ILE A 25 -4.41 -0.62 -7.88
N MET A 26 -4.89 0.46 -8.50
CA MET A 26 -4.08 1.27 -9.42
C MET A 26 -2.91 1.95 -8.71
N LEU A 27 -3.15 2.51 -7.52
CA LEU A 27 -2.10 3.08 -6.66
C LEU A 27 -1.03 2.04 -6.34
N MET A 28 -1.43 0.84 -5.89
CA MET A 28 -0.50 -0.24 -5.59
C MET A 28 0.31 -0.64 -6.82
N LYS A 29 -0.32 -0.79 -7.99
CA LYS A 29 0.37 -1.10 -9.25
C LYS A 29 1.36 -0.01 -9.66
N SER A 30 0.99 1.25 -9.50
CA SER A 30 1.87 2.39 -9.77
C SER A 30 3.12 2.36 -8.88
N VAL A 31 2.94 2.10 -7.59
CA VAL A 31 4.07 1.95 -6.64
C VAL A 31 4.95 0.75 -7.03
N GLN A 32 4.37 -0.40 -7.38
CA GLN A 32 5.15 -1.56 -7.84
C GLN A 32 6.03 -1.22 -9.06
N GLN A 33 5.44 -0.58 -10.07
CA GLN A 33 6.15 -0.19 -11.29
C GLN A 33 7.25 0.82 -11.02
N GLN A 34 6.96 1.85 -10.22
CA GLN A 34 7.93 2.90 -9.87
C GLN A 34 9.12 2.33 -9.10
N MET A 35 8.88 1.39 -8.18
CA MET A 35 9.89 0.90 -7.25
C MET A 35 10.61 -0.36 -7.75
N GLY A 36 10.11 -1.01 -8.79
CA GLY A 36 10.65 -2.28 -9.28
C GLY A 36 10.48 -3.42 -8.26
N THR A 37 9.37 -3.41 -7.52
CA THR A 37 9.06 -4.42 -6.49
C THR A 37 7.68 -5.00 -6.69
N CYS A 38 7.43 -6.20 -6.17
CA CYS A 38 6.11 -6.81 -6.16
C CYS A 38 5.47 -6.61 -4.79
N ILE A 39 4.20 -6.22 -4.77
CA ILE A 39 3.38 -5.98 -3.58
C ILE A 39 2.19 -6.93 -3.64
N LEU A 40 2.10 -7.82 -2.67
CA LEU A 40 0.96 -8.70 -2.47
C LEU A 40 0.10 -8.15 -1.35
N PHE A 41 -1.18 -7.93 -1.63
CA PHE A 41 -2.18 -7.58 -0.63
C PHE A 41 -3.10 -8.78 -0.38
N ASP A 42 -3.06 -9.31 0.85
CA ASP A 42 -4.00 -10.31 1.33
C ASP A 42 -5.22 -9.60 1.90
N ARG A 43 -6.34 -9.69 1.19
CA ARG A 43 -7.62 -9.08 1.55
C ARG A 43 -8.29 -9.73 2.75
N GLN A 44 -8.04 -11.02 2.99
CA GLN A 44 -8.67 -11.77 4.08
C GLN A 44 -8.02 -11.41 5.40
N ASN A 45 -6.69 -11.37 5.42
CA ASN A 45 -5.91 -11.06 6.61
C ASN A 45 -5.59 -9.56 6.75
N LEU A 46 -5.92 -8.74 5.75
CA LEU A 46 -5.52 -7.34 5.65
C LEU A 46 -4.01 -7.18 5.88
N THR A 47 -3.20 -7.98 5.17
CA THR A 47 -1.73 -7.91 5.27
C THR A 47 -1.11 -7.57 3.93
N ILE A 48 0.04 -6.91 3.98
CA ILE A 48 0.83 -6.58 2.78
C ILE A 48 2.18 -7.26 2.88
N ARG A 49 2.60 -7.86 1.77
CA ARG A 49 3.95 -8.40 1.59
C ARG A 49 4.64 -7.76 0.40
N ILE A 50 5.88 -7.34 0.59
CA ILE A 50 6.72 -6.74 -0.45
C ILE A 50 7.85 -7.71 -0.81
N PHE A 51 8.00 -8.00 -2.09
CA PHE A 51 9.06 -8.85 -2.63
C PHE A 51 10.00 -8.01 -3.49
N GLY A 52 11.29 -8.17 -3.23
CA GLY A 52 12.37 -7.46 -3.92
C GLY A 52 13.62 -7.39 -3.04
N PRO A 53 14.69 -6.73 -3.52
CA PRO A 53 15.86 -6.41 -2.71
C PRO A 53 15.47 -5.65 -1.44
N GLU A 54 16.13 -5.93 -0.31
CA GLU A 54 15.72 -5.41 1.01
C GLU A 54 15.67 -3.87 1.07
N ASN A 55 16.67 -3.22 0.48
CA ASN A 55 16.72 -1.75 0.34
C ASN A 55 15.51 -1.22 -0.45
N GLN A 56 15.16 -1.86 -1.56
CA GLN A 56 13.98 -1.48 -2.34
C GLN A 56 12.68 -1.78 -1.61
N ALA A 57 12.58 -2.92 -0.93
CA ALA A 57 11.39 -3.25 -0.16
C ALA A 57 11.12 -2.21 0.95
N ALA A 58 12.16 -1.72 1.62
CA ALA A 58 12.03 -0.67 2.63
C ALA A 58 11.61 0.68 2.02
N LEU A 59 12.12 1.04 0.85
CA LEU A 59 11.70 2.25 0.15
C LEU A 59 10.26 2.13 -0.38
N THR A 60 9.90 0.97 -0.93
CA THR A 60 8.54 0.66 -1.39
C THR A 60 7.54 0.78 -0.26
N GLU A 61 7.86 0.25 0.92
CA GLU A 61 7.01 0.37 2.10
C GLU A 61 6.73 1.84 2.43
N LYS A 62 7.77 2.66 2.55
CA LYS A 62 7.62 4.10 2.82
C LYS A 62 6.74 4.80 1.78
N LYS A 63 6.99 4.51 0.49
CA LYS A 63 6.21 5.09 -0.62
C LYS A 63 4.74 4.65 -0.57
N LEU A 64 4.49 3.36 -0.37
CA LEU A 64 3.15 2.79 -0.29
C LEU A 64 2.35 3.40 0.86
N VAL A 65 2.95 3.46 2.06
CA VAL A 65 2.32 4.05 3.25
C VAL A 65 1.95 5.52 2.98
N ALA A 66 2.90 6.32 2.48
CA ALA A 66 2.65 7.73 2.20
C ALA A 66 1.55 7.92 1.14
N SER A 67 1.57 7.12 0.07
CA SER A 67 0.55 7.18 -0.98
C SER A 67 -0.84 6.77 -0.48
N LEU A 68 -0.94 5.74 0.37
CA LEU A 68 -2.23 5.30 0.93
C LEU A 68 -2.84 6.33 1.88
N LEU A 69 -2.01 6.98 2.71
CA LEU A 69 -2.49 8.04 3.59
C LEU A 69 -3.00 9.25 2.81
N ALA A 70 -2.22 9.72 1.81
CA ALA A 70 -2.67 10.81 0.94
C ALA A 70 -3.95 10.45 0.15
N PHE A 71 -4.09 9.18 -0.26
CA PHE A 71 -5.29 8.71 -0.94
C PHE A 71 -6.52 8.72 -0.03
N ARG A 72 -6.37 8.30 1.24
CA ARG A 72 -7.42 8.40 2.25
C ARG A 72 -7.87 9.84 2.45
N ASP A 73 -6.92 10.76 2.64
CA ASP A 73 -7.22 12.17 2.93
C ASP A 73 -7.96 12.82 1.76
N LYS A 74 -7.58 12.48 0.53
CA LYS A 74 -8.29 12.92 -0.69
C LYS A 74 -9.73 12.42 -0.71
N GLN A 75 -9.97 11.12 -0.48
CA GLN A 75 -11.32 10.57 -0.43
C GLN A 75 -12.18 11.21 0.65
N GLN A 76 -11.60 11.51 1.81
CA GLN A 76 -12.32 12.17 2.90
C GLN A 76 -12.66 13.62 2.58
N THR A 77 -11.87 14.28 1.74
CA THR A 77 -12.14 15.64 1.25
C THR A 77 -13.26 15.66 0.22
N ASP A 78 -13.33 14.67 -0.69
CA ASP A 78 -14.38 14.57 -1.71
C ASP A 78 -15.77 14.20 -1.15
N ILE A 79 -15.85 13.55 0.02
CA ILE A 79 -17.12 13.17 0.67
C ILE A 79 -17.71 14.34 1.49
N CYS A 80 -16.91 15.33 1.84
CA CYS A 80 -17.29 16.42 2.74
C CYS A 80 -17.63 17.75 2.02
N LEU A 81 -17.74 17.73 0.69
CA LEU A 81 -18.15 18.84 -0.19
C LEU A 81 -19.51 18.54 -0.83
#